data_AF-A0A7W0ZUI0-F1
#
_entry.id   AF-A0A7W0ZUI0-F1
#
_cell.length_a   1.000
_cell.length_b   1.000
_cell.length_c   1.000
_cell.angle_alpha   90.00
_cell.angle_beta   90.00
_cell.angle_gamma   90.00
#
_symmetry.space_group_name_H-M   'P 1'
#
loop_
_entity.id
_entity.type
_entity.pdbx_description
1 polymer ?
#
loop_
_entity_poly.entity_id
_entity_poly.type
_entity_poly.pdbx_seq_one_letter_code
_entity_poly.pdbx_strand_id
1 'polypeptide(L)'
;MNKLLAVLILLKIAASVANAAPRRVLVLPLDGNAEPALRAKLNLAVQKLARSVQGTVSLGDTTFSETAAAVGCDPAAPDCAETVRATLGVDELVWGTTTWIDGQTKLVVHRTAAKQPTRSASVMIGPQDTPEKADTTLSPLFGRHATPKERTGPVTTDPVTTEPVSDPVTTEPVTTEPARPETPPYDNRKRNTGIIVASGGGVVLLIGLALWSNKSNVQRDIDSAPTDTPADFARLEELESRASKYAWTGNVMVLVGAGVAAYGGWMIYQDRKERRIAIAPQVTTTAATVSVGGTW
;
A
#
# COMPACT_ATOMS: atom_id res chain seq x y z
N MET A 1 38.50 -36.17 -18.72
CA MET A 1 38.26 -34.75 -19.08
C MET A 1 36.91 -34.45 -19.76
N ASN A 2 35.96 -35.39 -19.87
CA ASN A 2 34.70 -35.16 -20.64
C ASN A 2 33.40 -35.03 -19.82
N LYS A 3 33.47 -34.96 -18.47
CA LYS A 3 32.26 -34.84 -17.62
C LYS A 3 32.00 -33.44 -17.06
N LEU A 4 32.93 -32.49 -17.22
CA LEU A 4 32.77 -31.12 -16.71
C LEU A 4 32.02 -30.18 -17.67
N LEU A 5 31.83 -30.57 -18.94
CA LEU A 5 31.22 -29.71 -19.97
C LEU A 5 29.68 -29.85 -20.06
N ALA A 6 29.09 -30.88 -19.45
CA ALA A 6 27.65 -31.16 -19.54
C ALA A 6 26.80 -30.46 -18.46
N VAL A 7 27.41 -29.83 -17.45
CA VAL A 7 26.69 -29.16 -16.34
C VAL A 7 26.51 -27.66 -16.60
N LEU A 8 27.20 -27.08 -17.58
CA LEU A 8 27.19 -25.64 -17.87
C LEU A 8 26.12 -25.19 -18.90
N ILE A 9 25.30 -26.10 -19.44
CA ILE A 9 24.27 -25.78 -20.45
C ILE A 9 22.85 -25.72 -19.86
N LEU A 10 22.63 -26.17 -18.62
CA LEU A 10 21.33 -26.06 -17.92
C LEU A 10 21.11 -24.71 -17.21
N LEU A 11 22.06 -23.78 -17.31
CA LEU A 11 21.94 -22.41 -16.78
C LEU A 11 21.53 -21.39 -17.87
N LYS A 12 20.80 -21.84 -18.90
CA LYS A 12 20.25 -20.97 -19.94
C LYS A 12 18.74 -20.82 -19.76
N ILE A 13 18.35 -19.59 -19.44
CA ILE A 13 17.01 -19.01 -19.65
C ILE A 13 15.96 -19.42 -18.60
N ALA A 14 16.20 -19.06 -17.34
CA ALA A 14 15.12 -18.42 -16.58
C ALA A 14 15.29 -16.91 -16.74
N ALA A 15 15.09 -16.40 -17.96
CA ALA A 15 14.71 -15.01 -18.10
C ALA A 15 13.33 -14.93 -17.43
N SER A 16 13.33 -14.64 -16.12
CA SER A 16 12.13 -14.22 -15.43
C SER A 16 11.64 -13.04 -16.25
N VAL A 17 10.66 -13.28 -17.12
CA VAL A 17 9.82 -12.20 -17.61
C VAL A 17 9.39 -11.50 -16.33
N ALA A 18 9.93 -10.30 -16.11
CA ALA A 18 9.53 -9.45 -15.01
C ALA A 18 8.08 -9.11 -15.33
N ASN A 19 7.19 -10.04 -14.98
CA ASN A 19 5.78 -9.91 -15.15
C ASN A 19 5.43 -8.88 -14.11
N ALA A 20 5.45 -7.61 -14.52
CA ALA A 20 5.13 -6.49 -13.67
C ALA A 20 3.81 -6.86 -13.00
N ALA A 21 3.82 -6.96 -11.68
CA ALA A 21 2.64 -7.34 -10.93
C ALA A 21 1.47 -6.46 -11.44
N PRO A 22 0.27 -7.04 -11.64
CA PRO A 22 -0.85 -6.31 -12.22
C PRO A 22 -1.07 -5.02 -11.42
N ARG A 23 -1.10 -3.88 -12.11
CA ARG A 23 -1.26 -2.55 -11.49
C ARG A 23 -2.49 -2.54 -10.61
N ARG A 24 -2.36 -2.16 -9.35
CA ARG A 24 -3.46 -2.05 -8.39
C ARG A 24 -3.96 -0.63 -8.30
N VAL A 25 -5.22 -0.41 -8.68
CA VAL A 25 -5.90 0.89 -8.62
C VAL A 25 -6.94 0.82 -7.52
N LEU A 26 -6.87 1.70 -6.53
CA LEU A 26 -7.90 1.83 -5.51
C LEU A 26 -8.73 3.08 -5.75
N VAL A 27 -10.05 2.91 -5.80
CA VAL A 27 -11.02 4.01 -5.93
C VAL A 27 -11.72 4.19 -4.60
N LEU A 28 -11.52 5.34 -3.97
CA LEU A 28 -12.21 5.71 -2.75
C LEU A 28 -13.57 6.38 -3.08
N PRO A 29 -14.60 6.22 -2.24
CA PRO A 29 -15.84 6.95 -2.36
C PRO A 29 -15.61 8.46 -2.35
N LEU A 30 -16.47 9.18 -3.08
CA LEU A 30 -16.46 10.64 -3.12
C LEU A 30 -16.84 11.22 -1.75
N ASP A 31 -16.07 12.21 -1.30
CA ASP A 31 -16.35 13.00 -0.10
C ASP A 31 -17.19 14.24 -0.45
N GLY A 32 -17.71 14.96 0.55
CA GLY A 32 -18.32 16.28 0.41
C GLY A 32 -19.82 16.36 0.70
N ASN A 33 -20.43 17.50 0.39
CA ASN A 33 -21.78 17.88 0.87
C ASN A 33 -22.88 17.83 -0.21
N ALA A 34 -22.61 17.26 -1.37
CA ALA A 34 -23.66 17.05 -2.38
C ALA A 34 -24.73 16.07 -1.89
N GLU A 35 -25.90 16.11 -2.51
CA GLU A 35 -27.02 15.21 -2.20
C GLU A 35 -26.57 13.73 -2.25
N PRO A 36 -26.89 12.90 -1.23
CA PRO A 36 -26.41 11.52 -1.15
C PRO A 36 -26.72 10.66 -2.38
N ALA A 37 -27.93 10.81 -2.94
CA ALA A 37 -28.34 10.06 -4.13
C ALA A 37 -27.53 10.45 -5.37
N LEU A 38 -27.25 11.73 -5.56
CA LEU A 38 -26.39 12.22 -6.63
C LEU A 38 -24.94 11.76 -6.43
N ARG A 39 -24.41 11.88 -5.21
CA ARG A 39 -23.05 11.41 -4.86
C ARG A 39 -22.86 9.92 -5.14
N ALA A 40 -23.86 9.09 -4.85
CA ALA A 40 -23.83 7.66 -5.18
C ALA A 40 -23.74 7.42 -6.71
N LYS A 41 -24.52 8.14 -7.50
CA LYS A 41 -24.46 8.07 -8.99
C LYS A 41 -23.10 8.53 -9.52
N LEU A 42 -22.55 9.62 -8.99
CA LEU A 42 -21.23 10.12 -9.36
C LEU A 42 -20.11 9.15 -8.97
N ASN A 43 -20.23 8.50 -7.82
CA ASN A 43 -19.29 7.46 -7.40
C ASN A 43 -19.28 6.30 -8.41
N LEU A 44 -20.46 5.83 -8.85
CA LEU A 44 -20.56 4.79 -9.89
C LEU A 44 -19.93 5.22 -11.22
N ALA A 45 -20.11 6.48 -11.63
CA ALA A 45 -19.49 7.04 -12.83
C ALA A 45 -17.94 7.03 -12.74
N VAL A 46 -17.39 7.49 -11.61
CA VAL A 46 -15.93 7.45 -11.36
C VAL A 46 -15.39 6.01 -11.34
N GLN A 47 -16.11 5.08 -10.72
CA GLN A 47 -15.74 3.66 -10.71
C GLN A 47 -15.75 3.05 -12.11
N LYS A 48 -16.77 3.37 -12.92
CA LYS A 48 -16.86 2.94 -14.32
C LYS A 48 -15.67 3.46 -15.14
N LEU A 49 -15.28 4.72 -14.95
CA LEU A 49 -14.09 5.29 -15.60
C LEU A 49 -12.79 4.62 -15.12
N ALA A 50 -12.65 4.38 -13.82
CA ALA A 50 -11.47 3.72 -13.25
C ALA A 50 -11.27 2.30 -13.79
N ARG A 51 -12.36 1.54 -13.99
CA ARG A 51 -12.33 0.20 -14.62
C ARG A 51 -11.87 0.20 -16.07
N SER A 52 -11.82 1.36 -16.74
CA SER A 52 -11.24 1.46 -18.09
C SER A 52 -9.72 1.56 -18.11
N VAL A 53 -9.09 1.74 -16.94
CA VAL A 53 -7.63 1.75 -16.80
C VAL A 53 -7.11 0.31 -16.73
N GLN A 54 -5.93 0.07 -17.29
CA GLN A 54 -5.26 -1.23 -17.19
C GLN A 54 -4.86 -1.53 -15.73
N GLY A 55 -5.33 -2.66 -15.19
CA GLY A 55 -4.98 -3.11 -13.85
C GLY A 55 -6.14 -3.77 -13.12
N THR A 56 -5.87 -4.18 -11.88
CA THR A 56 -6.89 -4.64 -10.94
C THR A 56 -7.45 -3.43 -10.20
N VAL A 57 -8.74 -3.15 -10.41
CA VAL A 57 -9.44 -2.05 -9.73
C VAL A 57 -10.16 -2.57 -8.49
N SER A 58 -9.82 -2.01 -7.34
CA SER A 58 -10.48 -2.23 -6.06
C SER A 58 -11.29 -1.01 -5.66
N LEU A 59 -12.42 -1.26 -4.99
CA LEU A 59 -13.29 -0.21 -4.48
C LEU A 59 -13.10 -0.13 -2.96
N GLY A 60 -12.78 1.06 -2.47
CA GLY A 60 -12.76 1.36 -1.03
C GLY A 60 -14.17 1.65 -0.52
N ASP A 61 -14.36 1.47 0.78
CA ASP A 61 -15.59 1.83 1.51
C ASP A 61 -15.41 3.05 2.43
N THR A 62 -14.21 3.62 2.47
CA THR A 62 -13.85 4.81 3.25
C THR A 62 -13.39 5.94 2.34
N THR A 63 -13.80 7.16 2.64
CA THR A 63 -13.43 8.37 1.90
C THR A 63 -11.94 8.69 2.06
N PHE A 64 -11.42 9.60 1.23
CA PHE A 64 -10.03 10.03 1.34
C PHE A 64 -9.74 10.76 2.66
N SER A 65 -10.67 11.57 3.17
CA SER A 65 -10.48 12.26 4.45
C SER A 65 -10.39 11.28 5.63
N GLU A 66 -11.26 10.25 5.67
CA GLU A 66 -11.21 9.18 6.67
C GLU A 66 -9.91 8.38 6.57
N THR A 67 -9.48 8.05 5.35
CA THR A 67 -8.25 7.30 5.10
C THR A 67 -7.02 8.12 5.50
N ALA A 68 -6.98 9.40 5.15
CA ALA A 68 -5.92 10.33 5.52
C ALA A 68 -5.80 10.48 7.04
N ALA A 69 -6.94 10.62 7.74
CA ALA A 69 -6.98 10.67 9.19
C ALA A 69 -6.44 9.36 9.83
N ALA A 70 -6.79 8.20 9.27
CA ALA A 70 -6.28 6.90 9.74
C ALA A 70 -4.77 6.73 9.51
N VAL A 71 -4.24 7.30 8.43
CA VAL A 71 -2.80 7.31 8.12
C VAL A 71 -2.04 8.40 8.91
N GLY A 72 -2.76 9.38 9.46
CA GLY A 72 -2.19 10.48 10.25
C GLY A 72 -1.64 11.63 9.40
N CYS A 73 -2.20 11.87 8.20
CA CYS A 73 -1.84 13.02 7.37
C CYS A 73 -3.04 13.97 7.13
N ASP A 74 -2.73 15.24 6.90
CA ASP A 74 -3.72 16.25 6.53
C ASP A 74 -4.17 16.03 5.07
N PRO A 75 -5.47 15.77 4.79
CA PRO A 75 -5.94 15.56 3.43
C PRO A 75 -5.75 16.78 2.50
N ALA A 76 -5.53 17.99 3.04
CA ALA A 76 -5.23 19.18 2.25
C ALA A 76 -3.74 19.27 1.84
N ALA A 77 -2.84 18.54 2.52
CA ALA A 77 -1.43 18.55 2.19
C ALA A 77 -1.15 17.82 0.85
N PRO A 78 -0.32 18.38 -0.04
CA PRO A 78 -0.07 17.82 -1.37
C PRO A 78 0.53 16.40 -1.32
N ASP A 79 1.31 16.09 -0.28
CA ASP A 79 2.01 14.81 -0.12
C ASP A 79 1.17 13.74 0.62
N CYS A 80 0.01 14.10 1.19
CA CYS A 80 -0.81 13.15 1.94
C CYS A 80 -1.36 12.04 1.03
N ALA A 81 -1.75 12.37 -0.20
CA ALA A 81 -2.23 11.37 -1.15
C ALA A 81 -1.17 10.32 -1.50
N GLU A 82 0.10 10.72 -1.60
CA GLU A 82 1.22 9.79 -1.83
C GLU A 82 1.46 8.91 -0.60
N THR A 83 1.39 9.50 0.60
CA THR A 83 1.50 8.76 1.87
C THR A 83 0.40 7.71 2.00
N VAL A 84 -0.86 8.07 1.71
CA VAL A 84 -2.01 7.14 1.72
C VAL A 84 -1.81 6.04 0.67
N ARG A 85 -1.46 6.40 -0.57
CA ARG A 85 -1.20 5.43 -1.65
C ARG A 85 -0.11 4.42 -1.26
N ALA A 86 1.00 4.91 -0.71
CA ALA A 86 2.12 4.08 -0.26
C ALA A 86 1.72 3.17 0.91
N THR A 87 0.97 3.69 1.88
CA THR A 87 0.52 2.95 3.07
C THR A 87 -0.44 1.82 2.70
N LEU A 88 -1.36 2.08 1.76
CA LEU A 88 -2.30 1.07 1.25
C LEU A 88 -1.64 0.09 0.27
N GLY A 89 -0.39 0.34 -0.13
CA GLY A 89 0.37 -0.52 -1.03
C GLY A 89 -0.25 -0.62 -2.43
N VAL A 90 -0.89 0.44 -2.92
CA VAL A 90 -1.52 0.49 -4.24
C VAL A 90 -0.67 1.28 -5.23
N ASP A 91 -0.74 0.97 -6.52
CA ASP A 91 0.04 1.65 -7.55
C ASP A 91 -0.58 3.00 -7.92
N GLU A 92 -1.92 3.07 -7.83
CA GLU A 92 -2.70 4.27 -8.07
C GLU A 92 -3.83 4.43 -7.06
N LEU A 93 -4.10 5.68 -6.71
CA LEU A 93 -5.20 6.08 -5.85
C LEU A 93 -6.08 7.08 -6.60
N VAL A 94 -7.39 6.85 -6.60
CA VAL A 94 -8.41 7.73 -7.16
C VAL A 94 -9.38 8.13 -6.06
N TRP A 95 -9.60 9.44 -5.90
CA TRP A 95 -10.53 9.98 -4.92
C TRP A 95 -11.18 11.25 -5.48
N GLY A 96 -12.18 11.79 -4.79
CA GLY A 96 -12.77 13.04 -5.20
C GLY A 96 -13.66 13.66 -4.14
N THR A 97 -14.04 14.90 -4.39
CA THR A 97 -14.91 15.71 -3.54
C THR A 97 -16.07 16.25 -4.35
N THR A 98 -17.27 16.27 -3.77
CA THR A 98 -18.46 16.91 -4.31
C THR A 98 -18.87 18.09 -3.44
N THR A 99 -18.93 19.28 -4.02
CA THR A 99 -19.32 20.50 -3.31
C THR A 99 -20.54 21.13 -3.97
N TRP A 100 -21.55 21.48 -3.17
CA TRP A 100 -22.73 22.20 -3.66
C TRP A 100 -22.47 23.70 -3.67
N ILE A 101 -22.53 24.32 -4.85
CA ILE A 101 -22.26 25.75 -5.08
C ILE A 101 -23.32 26.29 -6.05
N ASP A 102 -24.08 27.31 -5.64
CA ASP A 102 -25.06 28.03 -6.48
C ASP A 102 -26.05 27.12 -7.24
N GLY A 103 -26.56 26.09 -6.57
CA GLY A 103 -27.53 25.15 -7.17
C GLY A 103 -26.91 24.10 -8.09
N GLN A 104 -25.58 24.00 -8.14
CA GLN A 104 -24.84 23.02 -8.92
C GLN A 104 -23.89 22.22 -8.03
N THR A 105 -23.64 20.96 -8.39
CA THR A 105 -22.62 20.13 -7.75
C THR A 105 -21.32 20.23 -8.53
N LYS A 106 -20.28 20.78 -7.90
CA LYS A 106 -18.90 20.72 -8.38
C LYS A 106 -18.27 19.40 -7.94
N LEU A 107 -18.03 18.51 -8.90
CA LEU A 107 -17.26 17.28 -8.69
C LEU A 107 -15.80 17.54 -9.06
N VAL A 108 -14.87 17.26 -8.14
CA VAL A 108 -13.42 17.27 -8.40
C VAL A 108 -12.91 15.86 -8.16
N VAL A 109 -12.28 15.26 -9.17
CA VAL A 109 -11.66 13.93 -9.07
C VAL A 109 -10.16 14.08 -9.18
N HIS A 110 -9.45 13.43 -8.28
CA HIS A 110 -8.01 13.37 -8.20
C HIS A 110 -7.54 11.95 -8.50
N ARG A 111 -6.41 11.84 -9.19
CA ARG A 111 -5.72 10.60 -9.47
C ARG A 111 -4.23 10.80 -9.22
N THR A 112 -3.66 9.96 -8.37
CA THR A 112 -2.20 9.91 -8.16
C THR A 112 -1.68 8.52 -8.44
N ALA A 113 -0.47 8.47 -8.99
CA ALA A 113 0.25 7.24 -9.29
C ALA A 113 1.67 7.35 -8.72
N ALA A 114 2.28 6.21 -8.40
CA ALA A 114 3.63 6.21 -7.82
C ALA A 114 4.61 7.06 -8.63
N LYS A 115 5.27 8.02 -7.96
CA LYS A 115 6.27 8.94 -8.55
C LYS A 115 5.71 9.85 -9.66
N GLN A 116 4.40 10.05 -9.73
CA GLN A 116 3.76 10.99 -10.65
C GLN A 116 3.03 12.08 -9.86
N PRO A 117 2.98 13.33 -10.35
CA PRO A 117 2.19 14.37 -9.72
C PRO A 117 0.70 14.01 -9.74
N THR A 118 -0.02 14.41 -8.70
CA THR A 118 -1.48 14.27 -8.64
C THR A 118 -2.11 15.04 -9.80
N ARG A 119 -2.91 14.34 -10.61
CA ARG A 119 -3.73 14.94 -11.66
C ARG A 119 -5.15 15.14 -11.14
N SER A 120 -5.79 16.23 -11.54
CA SER A 120 -7.18 16.50 -11.18
C SER A 120 -8.01 16.90 -12.39
N ALA A 121 -9.30 16.61 -12.34
CA ALA A 121 -10.30 17.10 -13.29
C ALA A 121 -11.54 17.52 -12.52
N SER A 122 -12.23 18.55 -12.98
CA SER A 122 -13.45 19.05 -12.34
C SER A 122 -14.58 19.24 -13.34
N VAL A 123 -15.81 19.03 -12.87
CA VAL A 123 -17.03 19.20 -13.67
C VAL A 123 -18.14 19.81 -12.80
N MET A 124 -18.88 20.75 -13.37
CA MET A 124 -20.09 21.32 -12.76
C MET A 124 -21.31 20.56 -13.28
N ILE A 125 -22.12 20.07 -12.35
CA ILE A 125 -23.31 19.25 -12.61
C ILE A 125 -24.51 20.00 -12.05
N GLY A 126 -25.31 20.57 -12.93
CA GLY A 126 -26.58 21.19 -12.59
C GLY A 126 -27.70 20.15 -12.35
N PRO A 127 -28.86 20.58 -11.86
CA PRO A 127 -29.96 19.68 -11.49
C PRO A 127 -30.52 18.86 -12.64
N GLN A 128 -30.39 19.35 -13.88
CA GLN A 128 -30.85 18.70 -15.10
C GLN A 128 -29.73 17.94 -15.84
N ASP A 129 -28.48 18.08 -15.38
CA ASP A 129 -27.37 17.35 -15.98
C ASP A 129 -27.42 15.89 -15.56
N THR A 130 -27.13 14.99 -16.51
CA THR A 130 -27.03 13.57 -16.21
C THR A 130 -25.61 13.22 -15.75
N PRO A 131 -25.41 12.14 -14.96
CA PRO A 131 -24.09 11.70 -14.52
C PRO A 131 -23.09 11.45 -15.67
N GLU A 132 -23.57 11.13 -16.88
CA GLU A 132 -22.76 10.90 -18.08
C GLU A 132 -21.98 12.14 -18.55
N LYS A 133 -22.40 13.35 -18.14
CA LYS A 133 -21.61 14.57 -18.34
C LYS A 133 -20.25 14.48 -17.64
N ALA A 134 -20.21 13.82 -16.47
CA ALA A 134 -18.97 13.58 -15.76
C ALA A 134 -18.08 12.59 -16.52
N ASP A 135 -18.64 11.52 -17.12
CA ASP A 135 -17.88 10.55 -17.92
C ASP A 135 -17.06 11.23 -19.02
N THR A 136 -17.68 12.14 -19.78
CA THR A 136 -17.04 12.84 -20.90
C THR A 136 -15.91 13.76 -20.42
N THR A 137 -16.17 14.52 -19.35
CA THR A 137 -15.22 15.52 -18.83
C THR A 137 -14.05 14.88 -18.09
N LEU A 138 -14.29 13.76 -17.38
CA LEU A 138 -13.30 13.07 -16.58
C LEU A 138 -12.49 12.03 -17.36
N SER A 139 -12.94 11.59 -18.53
CA SER A 139 -12.26 10.59 -19.37
C SER A 139 -10.75 10.83 -19.58
N PRO A 140 -10.27 12.08 -19.85
CA PRO A 140 -8.84 12.35 -20.00
C PRO A 140 -8.01 12.03 -18.76
N LEU A 141 -8.58 12.15 -17.56
CA LEU A 141 -7.91 11.82 -16.30
C LEU A 141 -7.55 10.33 -16.22
N PHE A 142 -8.34 9.47 -16.86
CA PHE A 142 -8.17 8.01 -16.87
C PHE A 142 -7.33 7.50 -18.05
N GLY A 143 -6.72 8.38 -18.82
CA GLY A 143 -5.84 7.98 -19.93
C GLY A 143 -6.59 7.52 -21.19
N ARG A 144 -7.92 7.76 -21.26
CA ARG A 144 -8.62 7.77 -22.54
C ARG A 144 -8.25 9.09 -23.20
N HIS A 145 -7.14 9.10 -23.93
CA HIS A 145 -6.83 10.20 -24.82
C HIS A 145 -8.01 10.34 -25.79
N ALA A 146 -8.81 11.39 -25.63
CA ALA A 146 -9.37 12.02 -26.81
C ALA A 146 -8.14 12.43 -27.64
N THR A 147 -7.96 11.82 -28.80
CA THR A 147 -6.86 12.09 -29.72
C THR A 147 -6.63 13.60 -29.76
N PRO A 148 -5.50 14.11 -29.26
CA PRO A 148 -5.28 15.55 -29.16
C PRO A 148 -5.41 16.17 -30.55
N LYS A 149 -6.34 17.11 -30.71
CA LYS A 149 -6.34 18.01 -31.87
C LYS A 149 -5.16 18.96 -31.64
N GLU A 150 -4.03 18.56 -32.19
CA GLU A 150 -2.74 19.23 -32.15
C GLU A 150 -2.89 20.74 -32.36
N ARG A 151 -2.65 21.52 -31.31
CA ARG A 151 -2.52 22.97 -31.39
C ARG A 151 -1.02 23.24 -31.44
N THR A 152 -0.51 23.33 -32.66
CA THR A 152 0.87 23.71 -32.99
C THR A 152 1.13 25.13 -32.47
N GLY A 153 1.96 25.22 -31.43
CA GLY A 153 2.60 26.46 -30.98
C GLY A 153 4.10 26.23 -30.90
N PRO A 154 4.94 27.11 -31.48
CA PRO A 154 6.39 26.94 -31.48
C PRO A 154 6.97 27.30 -30.11
N VAL A 155 7.72 26.38 -29.49
CA VAL A 155 8.53 26.67 -28.30
C VAL A 155 10.00 26.55 -28.70
N THR A 156 10.68 27.68 -28.55
CA THR A 156 12.11 27.92 -28.77
C THR A 156 12.96 27.18 -27.74
N THR A 157 13.99 26.47 -28.21
CA THR A 157 15.04 25.82 -27.41
C THR A 157 16.32 26.66 -27.40
N ASP A 158 16.88 26.91 -26.21
CA ASP A 158 18.28 27.33 -26.04
C ASP A 158 19.11 26.18 -25.42
N PRO A 159 20.36 25.95 -25.85
CA PRO A 159 21.26 24.95 -25.29
C PRO A 159 22.20 25.56 -24.22
N VAL A 160 22.42 24.83 -23.11
CA VAL A 160 23.49 25.13 -22.14
C VAL A 160 24.51 24.00 -22.13
N THR A 161 25.75 24.40 -22.46
CA THR A 161 27.01 23.66 -22.44
C THR A 161 27.75 23.91 -21.12
N THR A 162 28.28 22.89 -20.44
CA THR A 162 29.61 22.98 -19.77
C THR A 162 30.25 21.62 -19.50
N GLU A 163 31.57 21.63 -19.55
CA GLU A 163 32.59 20.59 -19.69
C GLU A 163 33.18 20.05 -18.36
N PRO A 164 34.14 19.07 -18.40
CA PRO A 164 34.60 18.25 -17.27
C PRO A 164 35.92 18.73 -16.63
N VAL A 165 36.24 18.28 -15.39
CA VAL A 165 37.56 18.47 -14.76
C VAL A 165 38.02 17.21 -13.99
N SER A 166 39.31 16.90 -14.16
CA SER A 166 40.12 15.75 -13.72
C SER A 166 40.68 15.86 -12.30
N ASP A 167 41.10 14.73 -11.69
CA ASP A 167 42.52 14.42 -11.37
C ASP A 167 42.68 13.10 -10.57
N PRO A 168 43.69 12.25 -10.90
CA PRO A 168 44.04 11.07 -10.11
C PRO A 168 45.14 11.35 -9.08
N VAL A 169 44.84 11.12 -7.80
CA VAL A 169 45.80 11.19 -6.68
C VAL A 169 46.57 9.87 -6.55
N THR A 170 47.90 9.97 -6.48
CA THR A 170 48.83 8.86 -6.23
C THR A 170 49.06 8.72 -4.72
N THR A 171 48.86 7.52 -4.18
CA THR A 171 49.08 7.20 -2.75
C THR A 171 50.26 6.24 -2.57
N GLU A 172 51.08 6.53 -1.55
CA GLU A 172 52.27 5.78 -1.14
C GLU A 172 51.94 4.42 -0.50
N PRO A 173 52.87 3.43 -0.56
CA PRO A 173 52.67 2.10 0.03
C PRO A 173 52.86 2.12 1.56
N VAL A 174 51.76 2.00 2.30
CA VAL A 174 51.75 1.82 3.75
C VAL A 174 52.04 0.35 4.09
N THR A 175 53.01 0.13 4.99
CA THR A 175 53.32 -1.20 5.56
C THR A 175 52.15 -1.64 6.45
N THR A 176 51.42 -2.66 6.02
CA THR A 176 50.21 -3.17 6.68
C THR A 176 50.59 -4.12 7.82
N GLU A 177 50.35 -3.67 9.05
CA GLU A 177 50.15 -4.56 10.21
C GLU A 177 49.04 -5.57 9.87
N PRO A 178 49.13 -6.86 10.25
CA PRO A 178 48.11 -7.86 9.93
C PRO A 178 46.76 -7.40 10.44
N ALA A 179 45.91 -6.92 9.53
CA ALA A 179 44.63 -6.34 9.86
C ALA A 179 43.84 -7.38 10.65
N ARG A 180 43.52 -7.05 11.91
CA ARG A 180 42.54 -7.79 12.69
C ARG A 180 41.30 -7.93 11.78
N PRO A 181 40.82 -9.15 11.49
CA PRO A 181 39.69 -9.33 10.59
C PRO A 181 38.54 -8.47 11.10
N GLU A 182 38.16 -7.46 10.31
CA GLU A 182 37.00 -6.64 10.62
C GLU A 182 35.80 -7.58 10.63
N THR A 183 35.21 -7.75 11.81
CA THR A 183 33.92 -8.42 11.91
C THR A 183 32.95 -7.62 11.07
N PRO A 184 32.30 -8.22 10.06
CA PRO A 184 31.38 -7.48 9.21
C PRO A 184 30.30 -6.82 10.07
N PRO A 185 29.88 -5.58 9.74
CA PRO A 185 28.88 -4.86 10.51
C PRO A 185 27.63 -5.73 10.63
N TYR A 186 27.15 -5.86 11.85
CA TYR A 186 26.07 -6.75 12.20
C TYR A 186 24.77 -6.33 11.51
N ASP A 187 24.27 -7.19 10.62
CA ASP A 187 23.05 -6.93 9.86
C ASP A 187 21.80 -7.30 10.66
N ASN A 188 21.25 -6.33 11.38
CA ASN A 188 20.00 -6.45 12.13
C ASN A 188 18.73 -6.40 11.27
N ARG A 189 18.83 -6.22 9.95
CA ARG A 189 17.64 -5.96 9.11
C ARG A 189 16.64 -7.10 9.19
N LYS A 190 17.08 -8.36 9.11
CA LYS A 190 16.18 -9.53 9.16
C LYS A 190 15.40 -9.58 10.48
N ARG A 191 16.07 -9.37 11.61
CA ARG A 191 15.46 -9.38 12.94
C ARG A 191 14.46 -8.24 13.11
N ASN A 192 14.84 -7.02 12.70
CA ASN A 192 13.96 -5.85 12.78
C ASN A 192 12.72 -6.04 11.89
N THR A 193 12.88 -6.57 10.68
CA THR A 193 11.74 -6.92 9.82
C THR A 193 10.85 -7.98 10.47
N GLY A 194 11.41 -9.00 11.12
CA GLY A 194 10.65 -10.00 11.88
C GLY A 194 9.82 -9.40 13.01
N ILE A 195 10.39 -8.49 13.78
CA ILE A 195 9.69 -7.80 14.87
C ILE A 195 8.55 -6.95 14.32
N ILE A 196 8.79 -6.14 13.29
CA ILE A 196 7.78 -5.27 12.67
C ILE A 196 6.61 -6.09 12.12
N VAL A 197 6.90 -7.16 11.39
CA VAL A 197 5.88 -8.06 10.83
C VAL A 197 5.08 -8.73 11.94
N ALA A 198 5.75 -9.25 12.97
CA ALA A 198 5.08 -9.89 14.11
C ALA A 198 4.16 -8.91 14.86
N SER A 199 4.64 -7.69 15.14
CA SER A 199 3.84 -6.66 15.82
C SER A 199 2.68 -6.18 14.97
N GLY A 200 2.88 -5.99 13.66
CA GLY A 200 1.81 -5.59 12.74
C GLY A 200 0.70 -6.63 12.68
N GLY A 201 1.06 -7.92 12.56
CA GLY A 201 0.08 -9.02 12.65
C GLY A 201 -0.66 -9.06 13.98
N GLY A 202 0.03 -8.81 15.09
CA GLY A 202 -0.56 -8.73 16.43
C GLY A 202 -1.60 -7.62 16.56
N VAL A 203 -1.33 -6.43 16.02
CA VAL A 203 -2.30 -5.31 16.04
C VAL A 203 -3.54 -5.65 15.21
N VAL A 204 -3.37 -6.20 14.01
CA VAL A 204 -4.51 -6.62 13.15
C VAL A 204 -5.34 -7.70 13.83
N LEU A 205 -4.69 -8.67 14.50
CA LEU A 205 -5.37 -9.70 15.27
C LEU A 205 -6.22 -9.10 16.41
N LEU A 206 -5.68 -8.14 17.16
CA LEU A 206 -6.40 -7.47 18.24
C LEU A 206 -7.62 -6.68 17.72
N ILE A 207 -7.49 -5.99 16.58
CA ILE A 207 -8.62 -5.31 15.94
C ILE A 207 -9.69 -6.33 15.52
N GLY A 208 -9.28 -7.45 14.94
CA GLY A 208 -10.21 -8.53 14.58
C GLY A 208 -10.96 -9.09 15.79
N LEU A 209 -10.27 -9.31 16.91
CA LEU A 209 -10.88 -9.76 18.17
C LEU A 209 -11.83 -8.71 18.77
N ALA A 210 -11.49 -7.42 18.68
CA ALA A 210 -12.36 -6.34 19.13
C ALA A 210 -13.65 -6.26 18.29
N LEU A 211 -13.54 -6.36 16.95
CA LEU A 211 -14.70 -6.42 16.06
C LEU A 211 -15.56 -7.67 16.32
N TRP A 212 -14.91 -8.81 16.58
CA TRP A 212 -15.60 -10.04 16.94
C TRP A 212 -16.32 -9.93 18.29
N SER A 213 -15.71 -9.29 19.29
CA SER A 213 -16.34 -9.02 20.59
C SER A 213 -17.53 -8.08 20.47
N ASN A 214 -17.46 -7.06 19.62
CA ASN A 214 -18.55 -6.11 19.41
C ASN A 214 -19.81 -6.76 18.80
N LYS A 215 -19.68 -7.91 18.12
CA LYS A 215 -20.82 -8.72 17.66
C LYS A 215 -21.78 -9.07 18.81
N SER A 216 -21.26 -9.30 20.01
CA SER A 216 -22.08 -9.66 21.19
C SER A 216 -23.03 -8.54 21.63
N ASN A 217 -22.67 -7.28 21.36
CA ASN A 217 -23.56 -6.15 21.64
C ASN A 217 -24.70 -6.09 20.62
N VAL A 218 -24.40 -6.32 19.33
CA VAL A 218 -25.43 -6.31 18.28
C VAL A 218 -26.43 -7.46 18.45
N GLN A 219 -26.00 -8.62 18.95
CA GLN A 219 -26.94 -9.69 19.29
C GLN A 219 -27.92 -9.30 20.40
N ARG A 220 -27.46 -8.59 21.44
CA ARG A 220 -28.35 -8.04 22.46
C ARG A 220 -29.36 -7.03 21.88
N ASP A 221 -28.94 -6.23 20.91
CA ASP A 221 -29.83 -5.30 20.22
C ASP A 221 -30.87 -6.03 19.35
N ILE A 222 -30.50 -7.17 18.73
CA ILE A 222 -31.42 -8.04 17.98
C ILE A 222 -32.42 -8.70 18.93
N ASP A 223 -31.95 -9.27 20.05
CA ASP A 223 -32.79 -9.98 21.02
C ASP A 223 -33.79 -9.06 21.73
N SER A 224 -33.50 -7.76 21.79
CA SER A 224 -34.35 -6.75 22.43
C SER A 224 -35.14 -5.88 21.45
N ALA A 225 -35.00 -6.08 20.14
CA ALA A 225 -35.72 -5.32 19.14
C ALA A 225 -37.22 -5.71 19.14
N PRO A 226 -38.15 -4.72 19.03
CA PRO A 226 -39.56 -5.00 18.79
C PRO A 226 -39.76 -5.80 17.49
N THR A 227 -40.86 -6.54 17.37
CA THR A 227 -41.17 -7.35 16.16
C THR A 227 -42.62 -7.22 15.70
N ASP A 228 -43.33 -6.21 16.19
CA ASP A 228 -44.78 -6.12 16.06
C ASP A 228 -45.22 -5.45 14.75
N THR A 229 -44.34 -4.66 14.12
CA THR A 229 -44.67 -3.88 12.93
C THR A 229 -43.77 -4.19 11.73
N PRO A 230 -44.23 -3.97 10.49
CA PRO A 230 -43.39 -4.06 9.29
C PRO A 230 -42.12 -3.20 9.34
N ALA A 231 -42.16 -2.06 10.03
CA ALA A 231 -41.00 -1.19 10.21
C ALA A 231 -39.94 -1.83 11.11
N ASP A 232 -40.35 -2.65 12.08
CA ASP A 232 -39.44 -3.37 12.97
C ASP A 232 -38.65 -4.44 12.22
N PHE A 233 -39.27 -5.12 11.25
CA PHE A 233 -38.57 -6.09 10.39
C PHE A 233 -37.49 -5.44 9.52
N ALA A 234 -37.74 -4.25 8.97
CA ALA A 234 -36.74 -3.52 8.21
C ALA A 234 -35.53 -3.12 9.08
N ARG A 235 -35.78 -2.77 10.36
CA ARG A 235 -34.73 -2.48 11.34
C ARG A 235 -33.95 -3.74 11.72
N LEU A 236 -34.61 -4.88 11.88
CA LEU A 236 -33.95 -6.16 12.13
C LEU A 236 -33.05 -6.57 10.97
N GLU A 237 -33.50 -6.42 9.72
CA GLU A 237 -32.69 -6.71 8.55
C GLU A 237 -31.41 -5.85 8.50
N GLU A 238 -31.50 -4.57 8.88
CA GLU A 238 -30.33 -3.71 9.01
C GLU A 238 -29.36 -4.19 10.09
N LEU A 239 -29.88 -4.58 11.26
CA LEU A 239 -29.07 -5.10 12.37
C LEU A 239 -28.39 -6.43 12.01
N GLU A 240 -29.09 -7.35 11.33
CA GLU A 240 -28.55 -8.62 10.84
C GLU A 240 -27.45 -8.39 9.80
N SER A 241 -27.68 -7.50 8.83
CA SER A 241 -26.68 -7.13 7.82
C SER A 241 -25.42 -6.56 8.46
N ARG A 242 -25.57 -5.69 9.46
CA ARG A 242 -24.46 -5.10 10.20
C ARG A 242 -23.72 -6.14 11.04
N ALA A 243 -24.42 -7.04 11.72
CA ALA A 243 -23.83 -8.14 12.48
C ALA A 243 -23.03 -9.10 11.58
N SER A 244 -23.57 -9.42 10.40
CA SER A 244 -22.91 -10.25 9.40
C SER A 244 -21.63 -9.59 8.88
N LYS A 245 -21.68 -8.28 8.58
CA LYS A 245 -20.50 -7.52 8.15
C LYS A 245 -19.39 -7.53 9.22
N TYR A 246 -19.72 -7.30 10.49
CA TYR A 246 -18.73 -7.35 11.57
C TYR A 246 -18.16 -8.75 11.80
N ALA A 247 -19.01 -9.79 11.76
CA ALA A 247 -18.57 -11.16 11.95
C ALA A 247 -17.61 -11.60 10.83
N TRP A 248 -17.95 -11.31 9.57
CA TRP A 248 -17.10 -11.65 8.44
C TRP A 248 -15.78 -10.88 8.49
N THR A 249 -15.84 -9.57 8.69
CA THR A 249 -14.63 -8.71 8.75
C THR A 249 -13.73 -9.11 9.91
N GLY A 250 -14.31 -9.35 11.10
CA GLY A 250 -13.58 -9.81 12.27
C GLY A 250 -12.86 -11.14 12.04
N ASN A 251 -13.56 -12.14 11.47
CA ASN A 251 -12.95 -13.44 11.16
C ASN A 251 -11.78 -13.32 10.18
N VAL A 252 -11.93 -12.52 9.12
CA VAL A 252 -10.85 -12.29 8.15
C VAL A 252 -9.65 -11.63 8.82
N MET A 253 -9.87 -10.58 9.62
CA MET A 253 -8.78 -9.89 10.34
C MET A 253 -8.08 -10.80 11.34
N VAL A 254 -8.80 -11.64 12.08
CA VAL A 254 -8.20 -12.59 13.02
C VAL A 254 -7.30 -13.59 12.27
N LEU A 255 -7.79 -14.18 11.17
CA LEU A 255 -7.02 -15.15 10.39
C LEU A 255 -5.77 -14.51 9.75
N VAL A 256 -5.92 -13.34 9.14
CA VAL A 256 -4.81 -12.61 8.52
C VAL A 256 -3.80 -12.17 9.58
N GLY A 257 -4.27 -11.57 10.68
CA GLY A 257 -3.42 -11.11 11.78
C GLY A 257 -2.63 -12.25 12.41
N ALA A 258 -3.28 -13.38 12.70
CA ALA A 258 -2.62 -14.58 13.22
C ALA A 258 -1.58 -15.14 12.24
N GLY A 259 -1.91 -15.22 10.94
CA GLY A 259 -0.97 -15.69 9.91
C GLY A 259 0.28 -14.81 9.78
N VAL A 260 0.09 -13.48 9.74
CA VAL A 260 1.19 -12.51 9.68
C VAL A 260 2.04 -12.56 10.95
N ALA A 261 1.42 -12.62 12.13
CA ALA A 261 2.12 -12.73 13.40
C ALA A 261 2.95 -14.02 13.49
N ALA A 262 2.38 -15.15 13.08
CA ALA A 262 3.07 -16.45 13.05
C ALA A 262 4.27 -16.43 12.08
N TYR A 263 4.12 -15.82 10.90
CA TYR A 263 5.21 -15.66 9.95
C TYR A 263 6.34 -14.78 10.50
N GLY A 264 6.01 -13.65 11.12
CA GLY A 264 6.99 -12.79 11.80
C GLY A 264 7.75 -13.54 12.92
N GLY A 265 7.02 -14.30 13.73
CA GLY A 265 7.60 -15.17 14.76
C GLY A 265 8.54 -16.26 14.18
N TRP A 266 8.16 -16.87 13.06
CA TRP A 266 9.01 -17.85 12.37
C TRP A 266 10.30 -17.23 11.84
N MET A 267 10.27 -16.00 11.31
CA MET A 267 11.49 -15.30 10.88
C MET A 267 12.43 -15.02 12.05
N ILE A 268 11.89 -14.59 13.21
CA ILE A 268 12.69 -14.40 14.44
C ILE A 268 13.27 -15.73 14.91
N TYR A 269 12.53 -16.83 14.79
CA TYR A 269 13.00 -18.16 15.14
C TYR A 269 14.14 -18.66 14.24
N GLN A 270 14.06 -18.42 12.92
CA GLN A 270 15.13 -18.75 11.98
C GLN A 270 16.40 -17.94 12.25
N ASP A 271 16.28 -16.64 12.50
CA ASP A 271 17.43 -15.79 12.88
C ASP A 271 18.15 -16.32 14.13
N ARG A 272 17.40 -16.82 15.13
CA ARG A 272 17.99 -17.49 16.31
C ARG A 272 18.72 -18.79 15.99
N LYS A 273 18.28 -19.56 14.98
CA LYS A 273 18.95 -20.80 14.58
C LYS A 273 20.29 -20.57 13.88
N GLU A 274 20.40 -19.48 13.13
CA GLU A 274 21.64 -19.07 12.47
C GLU A 274 22.68 -18.55 13.48
N ARG A 275 22.22 -17.98 14.60
CA ARG A 275 23.05 -17.51 15.71
C ARG A 275 23.43 -18.65 16.65
N ARG A 276 24.28 -19.57 16.17
CA ARG A 276 24.93 -20.55 17.06
C ARG A 276 26.16 -19.91 17.70
N ILE A 277 26.23 -19.97 19.03
CA ILE A 277 27.42 -19.60 19.78
C ILE A 277 28.48 -20.66 19.46
N ALA A 278 29.59 -20.24 18.84
CA ALA A 278 30.72 -21.12 18.56
C ALA A 278 31.68 -21.07 19.74
N ILE A 279 31.64 -22.10 20.60
CA ILE A 279 32.63 -22.26 21.65
C ILE A 279 33.83 -23.00 21.04
N ALA A 280 34.90 -22.26 20.76
CA ALA A 280 36.15 -22.84 20.29
C ALA A 280 37.14 -22.94 21.47
N PRO A 281 37.57 -24.15 21.86
CA PRO A 281 38.67 -24.28 22.82
C PRO A 281 39.95 -23.76 22.18
N GLN A 282 40.67 -22.87 22.87
CA GLN A 282 41.99 -22.43 22.46
C GLN A 282 43.03 -23.00 23.41
N VAL A 283 43.83 -23.93 22.88
CA VAL A 283 44.96 -24.53 23.60
C VAL A 283 46.15 -23.61 23.37
N THR A 284 46.61 -22.93 24.42
CA THR A 284 47.89 -22.23 24.40
C THR A 284 48.96 -23.11 25.05
N THR A 285 50.23 -22.83 24.77
CA THR A 285 51.36 -23.62 25.31
C THR A 285 51.47 -23.57 26.84
N THR A 286 50.82 -22.61 27.50
CA THR A 286 50.89 -22.39 28.96
C THR A 286 49.57 -22.54 29.69
N ALA A 287 48.41 -22.49 29.01
CA ALA A 287 47.10 -22.65 29.64
C ALA A 287 46.00 -23.11 28.66
N ALA A 288 45.00 -23.81 29.19
CA ALA A 288 43.74 -24.04 28.48
C ALA A 288 42.84 -22.80 28.65
N THR A 289 42.47 -22.15 27.54
CA THR A 289 41.57 -21.00 27.54
C THR A 289 40.33 -21.31 26.71
N VAL A 290 39.16 -20.88 27.17
CA VAL A 290 37.91 -20.97 26.42
C VAL A 290 37.58 -19.58 25.89
N SER A 291 37.70 -19.38 24.57
CA SER A 291 37.18 -18.19 23.93
C SER A 291 35.71 -18.44 23.56
N VAL A 292 34.79 -17.70 24.19
CA VAL A 292 33.39 -17.69 23.77
C VAL A 292 33.25 -16.66 22.66
N GLY A 293 33.29 -17.14 21.42
CA GLY A 293 33.03 -16.34 20.22
C GLY A 293 31.56 -16.42 19.85
N GLY A 294 30.89 -15.28 19.78
CA GLY A 294 29.50 -15.20 19.35
C GLY A 294 29.20 -13.83 18.77
N THR A 295 28.30 -13.79 17.78
CA THR A 295 27.63 -12.57 17.37
C THR A 295 26.51 -12.29 18.38
N TRP A 296 26.73 -11.33 19.27
CA TRP A 296 25.75 -10.84 20.25
C TRP A 296 24.80 -9.84 19.58
#